data_AF-A0A7W5DL14-F1
#
_entry.id   AF-A0A7W5DL14-F1
#
_cell.length_a   1.000
_cell.length_b   1.000
_cell.length_c   1.000
_cell.angle_alpha   90.00
_cell.angle_beta   90.00
_cell.angle_gamma   90.00
#
_symmetry.space_group_name_H-M   'P 1'
#
loop_
_entity.id
_entity.type
_entity.pdbx_description
1 polymer ?
#
loop_
_entity_poly.entity_id
_entity_poly.type
_entity_poly.pdbx_seq_one_letter_code
_entity_poly.pdbx_strand_id
1 'polypeptide(L)'
;MLLPPSRHSATRHGSRRFIVGLAGAVALGASAVSLAAEPVRPDLTPKLQGLLKQEMIQVEQAMQAVYSAIVQGRHAVVAEKGQSIHDSFILAQSLTEADRRDLKAAVPPAFLQMDAYLHELSASLAEAGRAEDTPRQVELFARMTESCVACHSAYVSDRFEGLEAPKVPAGWGLAPEASGDDAEG
;
A
#
# COMPACT_ATOMS: atom_id res chain seq x y z
N MET A 1 -70.77 14.03 -26.06
CA MET A 1 -71.57 15.05 -25.35
C MET A 1 -70.84 15.30 -24.03
N LEU A 2 -70.37 16.47 -23.61
CA LEU A 2 -70.55 17.88 -23.97
C LEU A 2 -69.26 18.65 -23.57
N LEU A 3 -68.91 19.67 -24.33
CA LEU A 3 -68.12 20.84 -23.91
C LEU A 3 -69.14 21.96 -23.52
N PRO A 4 -68.81 23.20 -23.08
CA PRO A 4 -67.73 23.86 -22.31
C PRO A 4 -68.34 24.65 -21.09
N PRO A 5 -68.06 25.97 -20.83
CA PRO A 5 -66.92 26.62 -20.15
C PRO A 5 -67.34 27.50 -18.93
N SER A 6 -66.37 28.16 -18.26
CA SER A 6 -66.34 29.63 -17.93
C SER A 6 -65.38 29.89 -16.76
N ARG A 7 -64.26 30.62 -16.96
CA ARG A 7 -64.04 32.10 -16.93
C ARG A 7 -64.11 32.74 -15.53
N HIS A 8 -62.98 33.34 -15.11
CA HIS A 8 -62.77 34.79 -14.79
C HIS A 8 -61.57 34.96 -13.82
N SER A 9 -60.48 35.60 -14.25
CA SER A 9 -60.12 37.03 -14.05
C SER A 9 -59.46 37.30 -12.68
N ALA A 10 -58.16 37.59 -12.60
CA ALA A 10 -57.53 38.92 -12.43
C ALA A 10 -56.52 38.76 -11.24
N THR A 11 -55.39 39.45 -11.04
CA THR A 11 -54.85 40.77 -11.40
C THR A 11 -53.31 40.77 -11.24
N ARG A 12 -52.69 41.76 -11.89
CA ARG A 12 -51.33 42.33 -11.78
C ARG A 12 -50.64 42.28 -10.40
N HIS A 13 -49.32 41.99 -10.41
CA HIS A 13 -48.22 42.88 -9.98
C HIS A 13 -46.91 42.14 -10.25
N GLY A 14 -45.95 42.69 -10.99
CA GLY A 14 -45.00 43.65 -10.44
C GLY A 14 -43.60 43.17 -10.82
N SER A 15 -42.92 43.96 -11.64
CA SER A 15 -41.56 43.73 -12.12
C SER A 15 -40.58 43.54 -10.97
N ARG A 16 -39.71 42.53 -11.07
CA ARG A 16 -38.36 42.59 -10.51
C ARG A 16 -37.43 41.65 -11.26
N ARG A 17 -36.68 42.23 -12.19
CA ARG A 17 -35.51 41.61 -12.82
C ARG A 17 -34.49 41.37 -11.72
N PHE A 18 -34.31 40.12 -11.30
CA PHE A 18 -33.14 39.72 -10.54
C PHE A 18 -32.06 39.34 -11.54
N ILE A 19 -31.16 40.29 -11.81
CA ILE A 19 -29.86 39.99 -12.39
C ILE A 19 -29.07 39.31 -11.26
N VAL A 20 -29.07 37.98 -11.23
CA VAL A 20 -28.12 37.23 -10.40
C VAL A 20 -26.82 37.17 -11.18
N GLY A 21 -25.84 37.95 -10.71
CA GLY A 21 -24.50 37.98 -11.25
C GLY A 21 -23.86 36.60 -11.15
N LEU A 22 -23.25 36.17 -12.26
CA LEU A 22 -22.39 35.00 -12.34
C LEU A 22 -21.10 35.28 -11.56
N ALA A 23 -21.08 34.97 -10.27
CA ALA A 23 -19.86 34.91 -9.49
C ALA A 23 -19.14 33.59 -9.85
N GLY A 24 -18.20 33.66 -10.78
CA GLY A 24 -17.31 32.55 -11.10
C GLY A 24 -16.43 32.21 -9.90
N ALA A 25 -16.70 31.07 -9.25
CA ALA A 25 -15.81 30.49 -8.27
C ALA A 25 -14.63 29.85 -9.02
N VAL A 26 -13.49 30.54 -9.07
CA VAL A 26 -12.22 29.94 -9.50
C VAL A 26 -11.75 29.05 -8.36
N ALA A 27 -12.06 27.75 -8.44
CA ALA A 27 -11.48 26.76 -7.55
C ALA A 27 -10.00 26.61 -7.89
N LEU A 28 -9.11 27.14 -7.05
CA LEU A 28 -7.69 26.83 -7.08
C LEU A 28 -7.54 25.35 -6.68
N GLY A 29 -7.38 24.47 -7.66
CA GLY A 29 -6.97 23.09 -7.45
C GLY A 29 -5.53 23.07 -6.95
N ALA A 30 -5.32 22.85 -5.65
CA ALA A 30 -4.02 22.51 -5.11
C ALA A 30 -3.62 21.14 -5.68
N SER A 31 -2.78 21.14 -6.72
CA SER A 31 -2.16 19.92 -7.21
C SER A 31 -1.10 19.52 -6.20
N ALA A 32 -1.39 18.51 -5.38
CA ALA A 32 -0.37 17.82 -4.61
C ALA A 32 0.54 17.09 -5.61
N VAL A 33 1.64 17.73 -5.98
CA VAL A 33 2.72 17.05 -6.69
C VAL A 33 3.29 16.05 -5.70
N SER A 34 2.96 14.77 -5.89
CA SER A 34 3.62 13.69 -5.17
C SER A 34 5.07 13.68 -5.67
N LEU A 35 5.98 14.28 -4.90
CA LEU A 35 7.39 14.10 -5.14
C LEU A 35 7.69 12.62 -4.88
N ALA A 36 8.21 11.94 -5.91
CA ALA A 36 8.77 10.61 -5.73
C ALA A 36 9.81 10.66 -4.60
N ALA A 37 9.78 9.67 -3.72
CA ALA A 37 10.75 9.61 -2.64
C ALA A 37 12.17 9.47 -3.19
N GLU A 38 13.14 10.04 -2.47
CA GLU A 38 14.54 9.84 -2.84
C GLU A 38 14.93 8.37 -2.62
N PRO A 39 15.80 7.80 -3.48
CA PRO A 39 16.30 6.45 -3.29
C PRO A 39 16.97 6.30 -1.93
N VAL A 40 16.75 5.18 -1.25
CA VAL A 40 17.29 4.94 0.11
C VAL A 40 18.77 4.57 0.10
N ARG A 41 19.24 3.96 -0.99
CA ARG A 41 20.60 3.38 -1.07
C ARG A 41 21.74 4.37 -0.80
N PRO A 42 21.75 5.63 -1.30
CA PRO A 42 22.86 6.56 -1.11
C PRO A 42 23.12 6.93 0.36
N ASP A 43 22.09 6.93 1.20
CA ASP A 43 22.17 7.38 2.59
C ASP A 43 22.56 6.26 3.57
N LEU A 44 22.54 5.00 3.11
CA LEU A 44 22.94 3.84 3.91
C LEU A 44 24.46 3.69 3.96
N THR A 45 24.98 3.27 5.12
CA THR A 45 26.39 2.86 5.24
C THR A 45 26.68 1.64 4.32
N PRO A 46 27.92 1.44 3.85
CA PRO A 46 28.25 0.29 2.99
C PRO A 46 27.86 -1.07 3.58
N LYS A 47 27.95 -1.20 4.91
CA LYS A 47 27.50 -2.39 5.64
C LYS A 47 25.98 -2.58 5.52
N LEU A 48 25.21 -1.53 5.80
CA LEU A 48 23.74 -1.58 5.71
C LEU A 48 23.25 -1.85 4.28
N GLN A 49 23.90 -1.24 3.27
CA GLN A 49 23.61 -1.54 1.87
C GLN A 49 23.83 -3.02 1.54
N GLY A 50 24.94 -3.59 2.05
CA GLY A 50 25.26 -5.00 1.87
C GLY A 50 24.21 -5.92 2.51
N LEU A 51 23.81 -5.63 3.75
CA LEU A 51 22.79 -6.41 4.48
C LEU A 51 21.42 -6.33 3.79
N LEU A 52 20.96 -5.12 3.44
CA LEU A 52 19.67 -4.94 2.77
C LEU A 52 19.62 -5.64 1.41
N LYS A 53 20.72 -5.56 0.63
CA LYS A 53 20.82 -6.29 -0.64
C LYS A 53 20.74 -7.80 -0.44
N GLN A 54 21.44 -8.32 0.57
CA GLN A 54 21.46 -9.75 0.87
C GLN A 54 20.08 -10.26 1.30
N GLU A 55 19.34 -9.46 2.05
CA GLU A 55 17.96 -9.74 2.44
C GLU A 55 17.04 -9.80 1.21
N MET A 56 17.05 -8.76 0.37
CA MET A 56 16.19 -8.73 -0.83
C MET A 56 16.47 -9.87 -1.82
N ILE A 57 17.72 -10.34 -1.93
CA ILE A 57 18.07 -11.54 -2.73
C ILE A 57 17.40 -12.80 -2.15
N GLN A 58 17.39 -12.96 -0.83
CA GLN A 58 16.75 -14.11 -0.17
C GLN A 58 15.23 -14.05 -0.31
N VAL A 59 14.65 -12.86 -0.16
CA VAL A 59 13.22 -12.63 -0.39
C VAL A 59 12.84 -12.99 -1.83
N GLU A 60 13.59 -12.55 -2.83
CA GLU A 60 13.35 -12.89 -4.23
C GLU A 60 13.37 -14.40 -4.47
N GLN A 61 14.39 -15.10 -3.96
CA GLN A 61 14.51 -16.55 -4.09
C GLN A 61 13.35 -17.30 -3.43
N ALA A 62 12.94 -16.86 -2.24
CA ALA A 62 11.81 -17.42 -1.53
C ALA A 62 10.49 -17.17 -2.29
N MET A 63 10.28 -15.98 -2.84
CA MET A 63 9.11 -15.64 -3.65
C MET A 63 9.01 -16.52 -4.91
N GLN A 64 10.13 -16.76 -5.61
CA GLN A 64 10.16 -17.67 -6.76
C GLN A 64 9.77 -19.11 -6.36
N ALA A 65 10.27 -19.59 -5.22
CA ALA A 65 9.93 -20.91 -4.69
C ALA A 65 8.45 -21.02 -4.28
N VAL A 66 7.91 -19.98 -3.63
CA VAL A 66 6.49 -19.89 -3.26
C VAL A 66 5.60 -19.97 -4.48
N TYR A 67 5.88 -19.19 -5.53
CA TYR A 67 5.08 -19.22 -6.76
C TYR A 67 4.96 -20.64 -7.33
N SER A 68 6.10 -21.31 -7.49
CA SER A 68 6.13 -22.70 -7.96
C SER A 68 5.40 -23.66 -7.01
N ALA A 69 5.50 -23.44 -5.69
CA ALA A 69 4.86 -24.29 -4.70
C ALA A 69 3.33 -24.14 -4.70
N ILE A 70 2.80 -22.91 -4.82
CA ILE A 70 1.36 -22.64 -4.93
C ILE A 70 0.77 -23.38 -6.14
N VAL A 71 1.37 -23.23 -7.33
CA VAL A 71 0.89 -23.86 -8.57
C VAL A 71 0.88 -25.39 -8.48
N GLN A 72 1.77 -25.97 -7.67
CA GLN A 72 1.90 -27.42 -7.49
C GLN A 72 1.18 -27.97 -6.25
N GLY A 73 0.49 -27.12 -5.47
CA GLY A 73 -0.16 -27.53 -4.21
C GLY A 73 0.83 -27.95 -3.11
N ARG A 74 2.08 -27.48 -3.14
CA ARG A 74 3.11 -27.81 -2.13
C ARG A 74 3.03 -26.88 -0.92
N HIS A 75 1.95 -27.00 -0.15
CA HIS A 75 1.63 -26.07 0.94
C HIS A 75 2.70 -25.99 2.05
N ALA A 76 3.34 -27.12 2.38
CA ALA A 76 4.45 -27.13 3.33
C ALA A 76 5.64 -26.26 2.87
N VAL A 77 5.91 -26.21 1.55
CA VAL A 77 6.96 -25.34 1.00
C VAL A 77 6.52 -23.88 1.05
N VAL A 78 5.24 -23.59 0.83
CA VAL A 78 4.69 -22.23 1.01
C VAL A 78 4.84 -21.78 2.46
N ALA A 79 4.52 -22.66 3.43
CA ALA A 79 4.68 -22.40 4.85
C ALA A 79 6.14 -22.11 5.22
N GLU A 80 7.07 -22.98 4.79
CA GLU A 80 8.50 -22.84 5.04
C GLU A 80 9.05 -21.53 4.45
N LYS A 81 8.72 -21.23 3.19
CA LYS A 81 9.26 -20.05 2.50
C LYS A 81 8.64 -18.74 2.97
N GLY A 82 7.33 -18.71 3.24
CA GLY A 82 6.67 -17.58 3.89
C GLY A 82 7.31 -17.27 5.25
N GLN A 83 7.55 -18.31 6.07
CA GLN A 83 8.22 -18.15 7.35
C GLN A 83 9.66 -17.67 7.18
N SER A 84 10.40 -18.18 6.18
CA SER A 84 11.77 -17.74 5.93
C SER A 84 11.87 -16.27 5.53
N ILE A 85 10.86 -15.71 4.82
CA ILE A 85 10.79 -14.29 4.49
C ILE A 85 10.49 -13.49 5.76
N HIS A 86 9.51 -13.92 6.57
CA HIS A 86 9.21 -13.28 7.85
C HIS A 86 10.42 -13.24 8.79
N ASP A 87 11.17 -14.34 8.84
CA ASP A 87 12.35 -14.49 9.69
C ASP A 87 13.62 -13.90 9.04
N SER A 88 13.54 -13.49 7.76
CA SER A 88 14.66 -12.90 7.01
C SER A 88 15.04 -11.50 7.46
N PHE A 89 14.49 -11.06 8.59
CA PHE A 89 14.89 -9.91 9.40
C PHE A 89 16.36 -10.05 9.85
N ILE A 90 17.28 -10.10 8.90
CA ILE A 90 18.73 -10.13 9.06
C ILE A 90 19.18 -8.78 9.61
N LEU A 91 18.41 -7.73 9.36
CA LEU A 91 18.47 -6.47 10.12
C LEU A 91 18.21 -6.68 11.63
N ALA A 92 17.47 -7.69 12.09
CA ALA A 92 17.27 -7.91 13.53
C ALA A 92 18.41 -8.72 14.14
N GLN A 93 18.97 -9.67 13.40
CA GLN A 93 19.97 -10.61 13.93
C GLN A 93 21.41 -10.10 13.79
N SER A 94 21.70 -9.23 12.81
CA SER A 94 23.07 -8.78 12.51
C SER A 94 23.32 -7.29 12.79
N LEU A 95 22.31 -6.52 13.21
CA LEU A 95 22.48 -5.10 13.56
C LEU A 95 22.87 -4.93 15.03
N THR A 96 23.97 -4.23 15.23
CA THR A 96 24.28 -3.58 16.50
C THR A 96 23.31 -2.42 16.73
N GLU A 97 23.26 -1.91 17.97
CA GLU A 97 22.46 -0.71 18.27
C GLU A 97 22.89 0.50 17.43
N ALA A 98 24.18 0.60 17.09
CA ALA A 98 24.67 1.63 16.19
C ALA A 98 24.10 1.46 14.78
N ASP A 99 24.11 0.25 14.23
CA ASP A 99 23.56 0.02 12.90
C ASP A 99 22.04 0.27 12.84
N ARG A 100 21.29 -0.02 13.93
CA ARG A 100 19.86 0.30 14.02
C ARG A 100 19.60 1.81 14.01
N ARG A 101 20.41 2.58 14.72
CA ARG A 101 20.32 4.05 14.71
C ARG A 101 20.66 4.60 13.33
N ASP A 102 21.73 4.11 12.72
CA ASP A 102 22.19 4.57 11.41
C ASP A 102 21.14 4.25 10.33
N LEU A 103 20.54 3.05 10.38
CA LEU A 103 19.42 2.68 9.50
C LEU A 103 18.23 3.63 9.67
N LYS A 104 17.77 3.84 10.90
CA LYS A 104 16.62 4.73 11.18
C LYS A 104 16.87 6.18 10.79
N ALA A 105 18.13 6.63 10.81
CA ALA A 105 18.50 7.97 10.37
C ALA A 105 18.56 8.09 8.84
N ALA A 106 18.89 7.01 8.15
CA ALA A 106 19.09 6.98 6.70
C ALA A 106 17.80 6.70 5.90
N VAL A 107 16.78 6.09 6.51
CA VAL A 107 15.55 5.69 5.79
C VAL A 107 14.33 6.45 6.28
N PRO A 108 13.39 6.82 5.40
CA PRO A 108 12.15 7.46 5.81
C PRO A 108 11.24 6.47 6.57
N PRO A 109 10.39 6.94 7.50
CA PRO A 109 9.48 6.05 8.25
C PRO A 109 8.60 5.17 7.36
N ALA A 110 8.16 5.68 6.20
CA ALA A 110 7.36 4.93 5.25
C ALA A 110 8.09 3.73 4.63
N PHE A 111 9.43 3.79 4.48
CA PHE A 111 10.22 2.63 4.05
C PHE A 111 10.13 1.50 5.09
N LEU A 112 10.30 1.84 6.38
CA LEU A 112 10.21 0.86 7.48
C LEU A 112 8.81 0.27 7.61
N GLN A 113 7.77 1.05 7.33
CA GLN A 113 6.38 0.56 7.34
C GLN A 113 6.11 -0.42 6.20
N MET A 114 6.59 -0.12 4.99
CA MET A 114 6.47 -1.03 3.85
C MET A 114 7.23 -2.34 4.08
N ASP A 115 8.43 -2.24 4.64
CA ASP A 115 9.23 -3.40 5.03
C ASP A 115 8.51 -4.27 6.07
N ALA A 116 8.02 -3.68 7.15
CA ALA A 116 7.23 -4.39 8.16
C ALA A 116 5.98 -5.06 7.58
N TYR A 117 5.26 -4.36 6.70
CA TYR A 117 4.07 -4.89 6.04
C TYR A 117 4.37 -6.11 5.16
N LEU A 118 5.49 -6.12 4.43
CA LEU A 118 5.94 -7.28 3.65
C LEU A 118 6.18 -8.49 4.57
N HIS A 119 6.83 -8.27 5.71
CA HIS A 119 7.08 -9.31 6.70
C HIS A 119 5.76 -9.86 7.30
N GLU A 120 4.79 -9.01 7.62
CA GLU A 120 3.47 -9.43 8.09
C GLU A 120 2.69 -10.25 7.05
N LEU A 121 2.73 -9.83 5.78
CA LEU A 121 2.15 -10.60 4.67
C LEU A 121 2.81 -11.98 4.54
N SER A 122 4.13 -12.05 4.72
CA SER A 122 4.86 -13.31 4.63
C SER A 122 4.57 -14.27 5.79
N ALA A 123 4.36 -13.76 7.01
CA ALA A 123 3.86 -14.55 8.13
C ALA A 123 2.46 -15.08 7.86
N SER A 124 1.58 -14.23 7.33
CA SER A 124 0.22 -14.63 6.94
C SER A 124 0.25 -15.69 5.83
N LEU A 125 1.19 -15.58 4.88
CA LEU A 125 1.38 -16.58 3.83
C LEU A 125 1.86 -17.91 4.43
N ALA A 126 2.73 -17.85 5.43
CA ALA A 126 3.20 -19.03 6.14
C ALA A 126 2.03 -19.77 6.82
N GLU A 127 1.14 -19.04 7.49
CA GLU A 127 -0.09 -19.60 8.09
C GLU A 127 -1.03 -20.17 7.04
N ALA A 128 -1.25 -19.47 5.92
CA ALA A 128 -2.07 -20.00 4.82
C ALA A 128 -1.47 -21.28 4.22
N GLY A 129 -0.14 -21.40 4.19
CA GLY A 129 0.57 -22.63 3.87
C GLY A 129 0.29 -23.75 4.87
N ARG A 130 0.37 -23.46 6.18
CA ARG A 130 0.06 -24.44 7.25
C ARG A 130 -1.39 -24.91 7.22
N ALA A 131 -2.31 -24.03 6.85
CA ALA A 131 -3.74 -24.32 6.73
C ALA A 131 -4.13 -24.96 5.40
N GLU A 132 -3.18 -25.14 4.46
CA GLU A 132 -3.42 -25.64 3.10
C GLU A 132 -4.45 -24.82 2.29
N ASP A 133 -4.65 -23.55 2.67
CA ASP A 133 -5.62 -22.64 2.05
C ASP A 133 -5.04 -22.03 0.76
N THR A 134 -5.19 -22.75 -0.35
CA THR A 134 -4.67 -22.33 -1.66
C THR A 134 -5.22 -20.97 -2.11
N PRO A 135 -6.54 -20.69 -2.06
CA PRO A 135 -7.07 -19.36 -2.39
C PRO A 135 -6.39 -18.24 -1.61
N ARG A 136 -6.21 -18.41 -0.30
CA ARG A 136 -5.54 -17.42 0.55
C ARG A 136 -4.05 -17.28 0.23
N GLN A 137 -3.37 -18.38 -0.09
CA GLN A 137 -1.96 -18.33 -0.54
C GLN A 137 -1.80 -17.49 -1.82
N VAL A 138 -2.68 -17.65 -2.80
CA VAL A 138 -2.68 -16.85 -4.05
C VAL A 138 -2.90 -15.37 -3.77
N GLU A 139 -3.90 -15.05 -2.94
CA GLU A 139 -4.25 -13.68 -2.57
C GLU A 139 -3.10 -12.98 -1.83
N LEU A 140 -2.47 -13.66 -0.87
CA LEU A 140 -1.33 -13.14 -0.12
C LEU A 140 -0.10 -12.97 -1.00
N PHE A 141 0.20 -13.93 -1.88
CA PHE A 141 1.33 -13.84 -2.80
C PHE A 141 1.18 -12.66 -3.77
N ALA A 142 -0.04 -12.39 -4.25
CA ALA A 142 -0.33 -11.22 -5.06
C ALA A 142 -0.05 -9.93 -4.28
N ARG A 143 -0.55 -9.79 -3.05
CA ARG A 143 -0.25 -8.62 -2.20
C ARG A 143 1.23 -8.44 -1.89
N MET A 144 1.96 -9.52 -1.64
CA MET A 144 3.41 -9.44 -1.45
C MET A 144 4.09 -8.91 -2.71
N THR A 145 3.69 -9.41 -3.88
CA THR A 145 4.22 -8.92 -5.18
C THR A 145 3.93 -7.43 -5.36
N GLU A 146 2.71 -7.00 -5.06
CA GLU A 146 2.30 -5.60 -5.12
C GLU A 146 3.10 -4.71 -4.14
N SER A 147 3.37 -5.20 -2.92
CA SER A 147 4.21 -4.53 -1.91
C SER A 147 5.66 -4.38 -2.37
N CYS A 148 6.25 -5.45 -2.96
CA CYS A 148 7.60 -5.40 -3.53
C CYS A 148 7.72 -4.32 -4.62
N VAL A 149 6.75 -4.28 -5.54
CA VAL A 149 6.74 -3.27 -6.61
C VAL A 149 6.57 -1.87 -6.03
N ALA A 150 5.65 -1.66 -5.10
CA ALA A 150 5.43 -0.35 -4.48
C ALA A 150 6.69 0.21 -3.79
N CYS A 151 7.35 -0.62 -2.96
CA CYS A 151 8.58 -0.21 -2.27
C CYS A 151 9.70 0.09 -3.26
N HIS A 152 9.90 -0.77 -4.27
CA HIS A 152 10.95 -0.57 -5.26
C HIS A 152 10.72 0.65 -6.15
N SER A 153 9.49 0.91 -6.59
CA SER A 153 9.17 2.11 -7.36
C SER A 153 9.37 3.39 -6.55
N ALA A 154 9.15 3.34 -5.22
CA ALA A 154 9.33 4.50 -4.34
C ALA A 154 10.79 4.76 -3.97
N TYR A 155 11.56 3.72 -3.61
CA TYR A 155 12.84 3.87 -2.90
C TYR A 155 14.05 3.27 -3.63
N VAL A 156 13.83 2.66 -4.80
CA VAL A 156 14.87 1.97 -5.59
C VAL A 156 14.77 2.35 -7.08
N SER A 157 14.28 3.56 -7.34
CA SER A 157 14.08 4.13 -8.68
C SER A 157 15.39 4.35 -9.46
N ASP A 158 16.54 4.37 -8.78
CA ASP A 158 17.88 4.48 -9.36
C ASP A 158 18.41 3.18 -9.99
N ARG A 159 17.66 2.08 -9.89
CA ARG A 159 18.07 0.76 -10.38
C ARG A 159 17.01 0.06 -11.23
N PHE A 160 15.73 0.25 -10.94
CA PHE A 160 14.63 -0.48 -11.59
C PHE A 160 13.78 0.44 -12.47
N GLU A 161 14.38 0.91 -13.57
CA GLU A 161 13.78 1.91 -14.48
C GLU A 161 12.43 1.51 -15.10
N GLY A 162 12.12 0.21 -15.16
CA GLY A 162 10.86 -0.30 -15.71
C GLY A 162 9.72 -0.41 -14.70
N LEU A 163 9.95 -0.07 -13.42
CA LEU A 163 8.91 -0.10 -12.40
C LEU A 163 8.19 1.25 -12.35
N GLU A 164 6.95 1.25 -12.80
CA GLU A 164 6.02 2.35 -12.54
C GLU A 164 5.54 2.27 -11.09
N ALA A 165 5.42 3.40 -10.41
CA ALA A 165 4.84 3.41 -9.07
C ALA A 165 3.36 2.98 -9.14
N PRO A 166 2.97 1.83 -8.54
CA PRO A 166 1.56 1.62 -8.28
C PRO A 166 1.12 2.74 -7.34
N LYS A 167 -0.10 3.24 -7.51
CA LYS A 167 -0.69 4.15 -6.52
C LYS A 167 -0.74 3.37 -5.21
N VAL A 168 0.20 3.64 -4.30
CA VAL A 168 0.19 3.06 -2.95
C VAL A 168 -1.15 3.46 -2.33
N PRO A 169 -2.10 2.52 -2.12
CA PRO A 169 -3.37 2.88 -1.53
C PRO A 169 -3.10 3.41 -0.12
N ALA A 170 -3.82 4.44 0.31
CA ALA A 170 -3.65 5.06 1.63
C ALA A 170 -3.93 4.13 2.84
N GLY A 171 -4.14 2.82 2.61
CA GLY A 171 -4.42 1.80 3.63
C GLY A 171 -3.41 0.65 3.70
N TRP A 172 -2.30 0.68 2.95
CA TRP A 172 -1.22 -0.29 3.17
C TRP A 172 -0.36 0.15 4.35
N GLY A 173 -0.16 -0.74 5.34
CA GLY A 173 0.66 -0.45 6.53
C GLY A 173 -0.05 0.33 7.64
N LEU A 174 -1.37 0.53 7.57
CA LEU A 174 -2.14 0.85 8.77
C LEU A 174 -2.40 -0.46 9.51
N ALA A 175 -1.90 -0.57 10.74
CA ALA A 175 -2.39 -1.58 11.68
C ALA A 175 -3.93 -1.59 11.64
N PRO A 176 -4.60 -2.75 11.71
CA PRO A 176 -6.06 -2.76 11.78
C PRO A 176 -6.46 -1.84 12.93
N GLU A 177 -7.22 -0.78 12.61
CA GLU A 177 -7.90 0.03 13.60
C GLU A 177 -8.56 -0.97 14.55
N ALA A 178 -8.14 -0.96 15.82
CA ALA A 178 -8.78 -1.77 16.85
C ALA A 178 -10.28 -1.54 16.68
N SER A 179 -11.01 -2.58 16.30
CA SER A 179 -12.46 -2.53 16.15
C SER A 179 -12.99 -2.08 17.51
N GLY A 180 -13.33 -0.81 17.61
CA GLY A 180 -14.02 -0.23 18.75
C GLY A 180 -15.43 -0.81 18.74
N ASP A 181 -15.55 -1.98 19.34
CA ASP A 181 -16.80 -2.61 19.70
C ASP A 181 -16.69 -3.13 21.15
N ASP A 182 -16.27 -2.24 22.04
CA ASP A 182 -16.39 -2.38 23.50
C ASP A 182 -17.04 -1.10 24.03
N ALA A 183 -18.29 -0.87 23.65
CA ALA A 183 -19.13 0.15 24.28
C ALA A 183 -20.62 -0.18 24.20
N GLU A 184 -21.03 -1.40 24.57
CA GLU A 184 -22.33 -1.64 25.20
C GLU A 184 -22.21 -2.75 26.27
N GLY A 185 -22.35 -2.35 27.53
CA GLY A 185 -22.27 -3.19 28.73
C GLY A 185 -22.25 -2.36 30.00
#